data_AF-A0A6S9AIV4-F1
#
_entry.id   AF-A0A6S9AIV4-F1
#
_cell.length_a   1.000
_cell.length_b   1.000
_cell.length_c   1.000
_cell.angle_alpha   90.00
_cell.angle_beta   90.00
_cell.angle_gamma   90.00
#
_symmetry.space_group_name_H-M   'P 1'
#
loop_
_entity.id
_entity.type
_entity.pdbx_description
1 polymer ?
#
loop_
_entity_poly.entity_id
_entity_poly.type
_entity_poly.pdbx_seq_one_letter_code
_entity_poly.pdbx_strand_id
1 'polypeptide(L)'
;MLEERRRKSTGSSLFARELAFVIKTYGSDTEEDSKKILELYLEGAKSLPIAVEYAEQNSKHSAVLWEMLVARCIQSGGDGSLFGALLEAAARCGADLAHLVSQIPEGMRIEGLRPRLIAAVADYRLKLKIHESASDVLSQDKVGLLRELCHRSRRGLRVVSHVEENKKAGQISISTNISNTESRRVYTEFNAMAKRRSKRHRHALSMPIR
;
A
#
# COMPACT_ATOMS: atom_id res chain seq x y z
N MET A 1 11.51 -44.76 -5.78
CA MET A 1 10.62 -44.62 -4.61
C MET A 1 10.72 -43.28 -3.86
N LEU A 2 11.81 -42.51 -3.93
CA LEU A 2 11.91 -41.19 -3.25
C LEU A 2 11.21 -40.04 -4.01
N GLU A 3 11.22 -40.06 -5.34
CA GLU A 3 10.54 -39.06 -6.20
C GLU A 3 9.02 -39.00 -6.00
N GLU A 4 8.39 -40.15 -5.78
CA GLU A 4 6.93 -40.30 -5.70
C GLU A 4 6.35 -39.79 -4.37
N ARG A 5 7.12 -39.91 -3.29
CA ARG A 5 6.83 -39.25 -2.00
C ARG A 5 6.97 -37.73 -2.09
N ARG A 6 7.95 -37.24 -2.86
CA ARG A 6 8.18 -35.80 -3.05
C ARG A 6 7.04 -35.14 -3.83
N ARG A 7 6.53 -35.80 -4.89
CA ARG A 7 5.39 -35.31 -5.69
C ARG A 7 4.06 -35.32 -4.93
N LYS A 8 3.80 -36.32 -4.07
CA LYS A 8 2.62 -36.32 -3.18
C LYS A 8 2.70 -35.23 -2.11
N SER A 9 3.88 -34.99 -1.56
CA SER A 9 4.13 -33.91 -0.59
C SER A 9 3.90 -32.51 -1.19
N THR A 10 4.37 -32.27 -2.42
CA THR A 10 4.16 -30.97 -3.08
C THR A 10 2.70 -30.75 -3.44
N GLY A 11 1.99 -31.79 -3.89
CA GLY A 11 0.55 -31.72 -4.17
C GLY A 11 -0.27 -31.34 -2.93
N SER A 12 0.07 -31.89 -1.77
CA SER A 12 -0.60 -31.54 -0.50
C SER A 12 -0.34 -30.11 -0.05
N SER A 13 0.88 -29.60 -0.24
CA SER A 13 1.21 -28.21 0.12
C SER A 13 0.55 -27.18 -0.79
N LEU A 14 0.48 -27.48 -2.10
CA LEU A 14 -0.22 -26.66 -3.07
C LEU A 14 -1.72 -26.68 -2.79
N PHE A 15 -2.30 -27.87 -2.55
CA PHE A 15 -3.70 -27.99 -2.17
C PHE A 15 -4.04 -27.17 -0.93
N ALA A 16 -3.23 -27.24 0.13
CA ALA A 16 -3.45 -26.44 1.34
C ALA A 16 -3.40 -24.93 1.04
N ARG A 17 -2.50 -24.49 0.17
CA ARG A 17 -2.39 -23.08 -0.22
C ARG A 17 -3.58 -22.62 -1.05
N GLU A 18 -4.00 -23.39 -2.04
CA GLU A 18 -5.15 -23.05 -2.88
C GLU A 18 -6.46 -23.13 -2.07
N LEU A 19 -6.59 -24.09 -1.15
CA LEU A 19 -7.72 -24.16 -0.23
C LEU A 19 -7.78 -22.94 0.69
N ALA A 20 -6.64 -22.55 1.28
CA ALA A 20 -6.54 -21.35 2.09
C ALA A 20 -6.89 -20.08 1.29
N PHE A 21 -6.49 -20.02 0.01
CA PHE A 21 -6.86 -18.94 -0.89
C PHE A 21 -8.37 -18.90 -1.17
N VAL A 22 -8.99 -20.05 -1.44
CA VAL A 22 -10.43 -20.15 -1.67
C VAL A 22 -11.23 -19.73 -0.43
N ILE A 23 -10.83 -20.18 0.76
CA ILE A 23 -11.48 -19.76 2.01
C ILE A 23 -11.28 -18.26 2.24
N LYS A 24 -10.10 -17.71 1.90
CA LYS A 24 -9.86 -16.26 1.98
C LYS A 24 -10.77 -15.45 1.04
N THR A 25 -11.03 -15.93 -0.18
CA THR A 25 -11.82 -15.18 -1.16
C THR A 25 -13.33 -15.39 -1.04
N TYR A 26 -13.78 -16.55 -0.56
CA TYR A 26 -15.19 -16.93 -0.51
C TYR A 26 -15.72 -17.19 0.91
N GLY A 27 -14.88 -17.09 1.93
CA GLY A 27 -15.26 -17.27 3.34
C GLY A 27 -16.06 -16.10 3.90
N SER A 28 -16.64 -16.32 5.07
CA SER A 28 -17.50 -15.35 5.76
C SER A 28 -16.74 -14.32 6.61
N ASP A 29 -15.43 -14.15 6.37
CA ASP A 29 -14.53 -13.29 7.17
C ASP A 29 -14.65 -13.51 8.68
N THR A 30 -14.98 -14.73 9.12
CA THR A 30 -15.11 -15.05 10.54
C THR A 30 -13.74 -15.31 11.18
N GLU A 31 -13.66 -15.13 12.50
CA GLU A 31 -12.45 -15.39 13.27
C GLU A 31 -11.99 -16.85 13.12
N GLU A 32 -12.94 -17.80 13.10
CA GLU A 32 -12.67 -19.22 12.94
C GLU A 32 -12.08 -19.56 11.57
N ASP A 33 -12.58 -18.93 10.51
CA ASP A 33 -12.05 -19.15 9.15
C ASP A 33 -10.65 -18.55 9.01
N SER A 34 -10.40 -17.41 9.66
CA SER A 34 -9.07 -16.81 9.74
C SER A 34 -8.07 -17.74 10.46
N LYS A 35 -8.51 -18.38 11.55
CA LYS A 35 -7.70 -19.39 12.27
C LYS A 35 -7.42 -20.62 11.42
N LYS A 36 -8.44 -21.17 10.74
CA LYS A 36 -8.28 -22.31 9.82
C LYS A 36 -7.32 -22.01 8.67
N ILE A 37 -7.41 -20.81 8.09
CA ILE A 37 -6.50 -20.38 7.03
C ILE A 37 -5.05 -20.33 7.56
N LEU A 38 -4.85 -19.80 8.77
CA LEU A 38 -3.54 -19.74 9.39
C LEU A 38 -2.98 -21.14 9.68
N GLU A 39 -3.79 -22.06 10.20
CA GLU A 39 -3.44 -23.47 10.40
C GLU A 39 -3.08 -24.15 9.07
N LEU A 40 -3.84 -23.90 8.00
CA LEU A 40 -3.54 -24.44 6.66
C LEU A 40 -2.20 -23.94 6.13
N TYR A 41 -1.82 -22.69 6.39
CA TYR A 41 -0.49 -22.17 5.99
C TYR A 41 0.64 -22.73 6.84
N LEU A 42 0.43 -22.91 8.15
CA LEU A 42 1.43 -23.43 9.07
C LEU A 42 1.65 -24.94 8.92
N GLU A 43 0.57 -25.73 8.86
CA GLU A 43 0.63 -27.19 8.83
C GLU A 43 0.66 -27.74 7.41
N GLY A 44 -0.19 -27.20 6.54
CA GLY A 44 -0.32 -27.67 5.16
C GLY A 44 0.79 -27.15 4.25
N ALA A 45 1.01 -25.83 4.23
CA ALA A 45 2.01 -25.20 3.37
C ALA A 45 3.42 -25.18 4.00
N LYS A 46 3.53 -25.40 5.32
CA LYS A 46 4.78 -25.31 6.11
C LYS A 46 5.56 -24.03 5.82
N SER A 47 4.85 -22.94 5.53
CA SER A 47 5.45 -21.68 5.10
C SER A 47 5.07 -20.57 6.07
N LEU A 48 5.98 -20.35 7.04
CA LEU A 48 5.90 -19.24 7.98
C LEU A 48 5.77 -17.85 7.32
N PRO A 49 6.52 -17.50 6.25
CA PRO A 49 6.42 -16.16 5.68
C PRO A 49 5.04 -15.88 5.07
N ILE A 50 4.39 -16.89 4.48
CA ILE A 50 3.04 -16.74 3.90
C ILE A 50 2.00 -16.55 5.02
N ALA A 51 2.15 -17.29 6.13
CA ALA A 51 1.29 -17.14 7.29
C ALA A 51 1.38 -15.73 7.92
N VAL A 52 2.59 -15.17 8.00
CA VAL A 52 2.82 -13.80 8.51
C VAL A 52 2.23 -12.74 7.58
N GLU A 53 2.43 -12.89 6.28
CA GLU A 53 1.85 -11.98 5.29
C GLU A 53 0.32 -11.98 5.37
N TYR A 54 -0.29 -13.15 5.62
CA TYR A 54 -1.73 -13.26 5.83
C TYR A 54 -2.18 -12.59 7.14
N ALA A 55 -1.44 -12.74 8.24
CA ALA A 55 -1.76 -12.10 9.51
C ALA A 55 -1.73 -10.57 9.43
N GLU A 56 -0.80 -10.02 8.64
CA GLU A 56 -0.72 -8.58 8.39
C GLU A 56 -1.86 -8.07 7.49
N GLN A 57 -2.18 -8.80 6.41
CA GLN A 57 -3.24 -8.39 5.48
C GLN A 57 -4.62 -8.37 6.13
N ASN A 58 -4.87 -9.20 7.15
CA ASN A 58 -6.16 -9.27 7.83
C ASN A 58 -6.22 -8.37 9.06
N SER A 59 -6.40 -7.07 8.82
CA SER A 59 -6.51 -6.06 9.89
C SER A 59 -7.68 -6.26 10.87
N LYS A 60 -8.67 -7.10 10.55
CA LYS A 60 -9.87 -7.33 11.40
C LYS A 60 -9.59 -8.25 12.59
N HIS A 61 -8.73 -9.25 12.42
CA HIS A 61 -8.42 -10.28 13.42
C HIS A 61 -6.90 -10.41 13.67
N SER A 62 -6.13 -9.38 13.31
CA SER A 62 -4.67 -9.41 13.35
C SER A 62 -4.13 -9.80 14.72
N ALA A 63 -4.66 -9.22 15.81
CA ALA A 63 -4.21 -9.53 17.18
C ALA A 63 -4.29 -11.02 17.51
N VAL A 64 -5.43 -11.67 17.23
CA VAL A 64 -5.66 -13.09 17.53
C VAL A 64 -4.77 -14.01 16.67
N LEU A 65 -4.57 -13.64 15.39
CA LEU A 65 -3.71 -14.39 14.48
C LEU A 65 -2.24 -14.30 14.89
N TRP A 66 -1.80 -13.12 15.33
CA TRP A 66 -0.45 -12.88 15.83
C TRP A 66 -0.20 -13.63 17.14
N GLU A 67 -1.15 -13.62 18.07
CA GLU A 67 -1.06 -14.42 19.30
C GLU A 67 -0.95 -15.92 19.00
N MET A 68 -1.75 -16.43 18.07
CA MET A 68 -1.66 -17.84 17.65
C MET A 68 -0.32 -18.16 17.00
N LEU A 69 0.20 -17.29 16.13
CA LEU A 69 1.51 -17.44 15.49
C LEU A 69 2.63 -17.49 16.54
N VAL A 70 2.61 -16.58 17.50
CA VAL A 70 3.61 -16.51 18.58
C VAL A 70 3.49 -17.74 19.48
N ALA A 71 2.28 -18.11 19.91
CA ALA A 71 2.04 -19.29 20.73
C ALA A 71 2.53 -20.58 20.03
N ARG A 72 2.29 -20.71 18.72
CA ARG A 72 2.75 -21.85 17.93
C ARG A 72 4.26 -21.85 17.77
N CYS A 73 4.90 -20.69 17.58
CA CYS A 73 6.35 -20.57 17.52
C CYS A 73 7.02 -20.96 18.85
N ILE A 74 6.41 -20.58 19.98
CA ILE A 74 6.89 -20.95 21.32
C ILE A 74 6.69 -22.45 21.59
N GLN A 75 5.53 -23.02 21.23
CA GLN A 75 5.24 -24.45 21.42
C GLN A 75 6.05 -25.37 20.50
N SER A 76 6.34 -24.93 19.26
CA SER A 76 6.92 -25.79 18.23
C SER A 76 8.45 -25.78 18.17
N GLY A 77 9.16 -24.93 18.91
CA GLY A 77 10.61 -24.85 18.78
C GLY A 77 11.34 -24.13 19.92
N GLY A 78 12.04 -24.92 20.74
CA GLY A 78 13.06 -24.45 21.68
C GLY A 78 14.34 -23.89 21.02
N ASP A 79 14.42 -23.84 19.69
CA ASP A 79 15.64 -23.55 18.94
C ASP A 79 15.78 -22.10 18.46
N GLY A 80 14.84 -21.20 18.76
CA GLY A 80 14.94 -19.77 18.44
C GLY A 80 14.92 -19.38 16.95
N SER A 81 15.19 -20.32 16.05
CA SER A 81 15.34 -20.11 14.61
C SER A 81 14.01 -19.77 13.93
N LEU A 82 12.93 -20.48 14.28
CA LEU A 82 11.57 -20.20 13.80
C LEU A 82 11.10 -18.80 14.21
N PHE A 83 11.40 -18.41 15.45
CA PHE A 83 11.08 -17.07 15.93
C PHE A 83 11.92 -15.99 15.22
N GLY A 84 13.20 -16.29 14.92
CA GLY A 84 14.03 -15.41 14.11
C GLY A 84 13.49 -15.20 12.68
N ALA A 85 12.92 -16.23 12.07
CA ALA A 85 12.27 -16.15 10.76
C ALA A 85 10.90 -15.42 10.84
N LEU A 86 10.15 -15.62 11.93
CA LEU A 86 8.93 -14.86 12.21
C LEU A 86 9.22 -13.37 12.28
N LEU A 87 10.28 -12.99 13.01
CA LEU A 87 10.68 -11.62 13.22
C LEU A 87 11.17 -10.94 11.94
N GLU A 88 11.87 -11.68 11.07
CA GLU A 88 12.27 -11.20 9.74
C GLU A 88 11.05 -10.96 8.83
N ALA A 89 10.10 -11.89 8.82
CA ALA A 89 8.86 -11.73 8.06
C ALA A 89 8.00 -10.57 8.60
N ALA A 90 7.88 -10.45 9.93
CA ALA A 90 7.16 -9.36 10.59
C ALA A 90 7.77 -7.99 10.26
N ALA A 91 9.10 -7.89 10.28
CA ALA A 91 9.81 -6.68 9.87
C ALA A 91 9.56 -6.32 8.40
N ARG A 92 9.49 -7.31 7.51
CA ARG A 92 9.20 -7.09 6.09
C ARG A 92 7.78 -6.56 5.88
N CYS A 93 6.84 -7.05 6.66
CA CYS A 93 5.43 -6.68 6.63
C CYS A 93 5.13 -5.34 7.32
N GLY A 94 6.00 -4.87 8.22
CA GLY A 94 5.82 -3.60 8.95
C GLY A 94 5.04 -3.73 10.25
N ALA A 95 4.93 -4.95 10.79
CA ALA A 95 4.27 -5.21 12.06
C ALA A 95 5.03 -4.59 13.25
N ASP A 96 4.34 -4.43 14.39
CA ASP A 96 4.95 -3.87 15.60
C ASP A 96 5.95 -4.86 16.24
N LEU A 97 7.22 -4.66 15.89
CA LEU A 97 8.34 -5.43 16.42
C LEU A 97 8.50 -5.26 17.94
N ALA A 98 8.11 -4.12 18.52
CA ALA A 98 8.26 -3.90 19.96
C ALA A 98 7.33 -4.82 20.74
N HIS A 99 6.06 -4.90 20.32
CA HIS A 99 5.09 -5.84 20.89
C HIS A 99 5.52 -7.30 20.69
N LEU A 100 6.05 -7.64 19.51
CA LEU A 100 6.51 -9.00 19.23
C LEU A 100 7.71 -9.40 20.13
N VAL A 101 8.63 -8.48 20.38
CA VAL A 101 9.80 -8.70 21.23
C VAL A 101 9.41 -8.83 22.71
N SER A 102 8.38 -8.11 23.18
CA SER A 102 7.92 -8.25 24.58
C SER A 102 7.24 -9.58 24.89
N GLN A 103 6.80 -10.33 23.86
CA GLN A 103 6.16 -11.64 24.00
C GLN A 103 7.18 -12.80 24.07
N ILE A 104 8.49 -12.50 24.02
CA ILE A 104 9.54 -13.52 24.06
C ILE A 104 9.78 -13.95 25.52
N PRO A 105 9.66 -15.24 25.85
CA PRO A 105 9.96 -15.73 27.19
C PRO A 105 11.47 -15.58 27.51
N GLU A 106 11.76 -15.18 28.76
CA GLU A 106 13.13 -15.00 29.24
C GLU A 106 13.93 -16.30 29.15
N GLY A 107 15.10 -16.26 28.50
CA GLY A 107 15.98 -17.42 28.30
C GLY A 107 15.97 -18.04 26.90
N MET A 108 15.08 -17.59 26.00
CA MET A 108 15.08 -18.01 24.60
C MET A 108 16.30 -17.45 23.86
N ARG A 109 17.18 -18.32 23.37
CA ARG A 109 18.35 -17.92 22.57
C ARG A 109 17.95 -17.85 21.10
N ILE A 110 17.80 -16.63 20.59
CA ILE A 110 17.61 -16.38 19.16
C ILE A 110 18.97 -16.01 18.57
N GLU A 111 19.55 -16.91 17.77
CA GLU A 111 20.82 -16.66 17.11
C GLU A 111 20.72 -15.48 16.13
N GLY A 112 21.61 -14.50 16.27
CA GLY A 112 21.70 -13.39 15.33
C GLY A 112 20.50 -12.42 15.36
N LEU A 113 19.77 -12.33 16.47
CA LEU A 113 18.64 -11.38 16.59
C LEU A 113 19.05 -9.93 16.30
N ARG A 114 20.17 -9.48 16.86
CA ARG A 114 20.68 -8.11 16.68
C ARG A 114 20.99 -7.77 15.21
N PRO A 115 21.81 -8.54 14.46
CA PRO A 115 22.04 -8.24 13.05
C PRO A 115 20.77 -8.33 12.21
N ARG A 116 19.84 -9.25 12.51
CA ARG A 116 18.54 -9.33 11.82
C ARG A 116 17.66 -8.11 12.06
N LEU A 117 17.57 -7.62 13.30
CA LEU A 117 16.84 -6.39 13.63
C LEU A 117 17.45 -5.17 12.93
N ILE A 118 18.78 -5.08 12.88
CA ILE A 118 19.47 -3.99 12.17
C ILE A 118 19.14 -4.03 10.68
N ALA A 119 19.16 -5.21 10.05
CA ALA A 119 18.79 -5.40 8.65
C ALA A 119 17.32 -5.02 8.40
N ALA A 120 16.41 -5.50 9.23
CA ALA A 120 14.99 -5.15 9.21
C ALA A 120 14.74 -3.64 9.26
N VAL A 121 15.37 -2.94 10.20
CA VAL A 121 15.24 -1.48 10.34
C VAL A 121 15.85 -0.74 9.15
N ALA A 122 16.98 -1.23 8.62
CA ALA A 122 17.61 -0.66 7.43
C ALA A 122 16.70 -0.80 6.20
N ASP A 123 16.10 -1.97 6.00
CA ASP A 123 15.16 -2.25 4.91
C ASP A 123 13.91 -1.39 5.02
N TYR A 124 13.36 -1.23 6.23
CA TYR A 124 12.22 -0.34 6.46
C TYR A 124 12.54 1.12 6.11
N ARG A 125 13.71 1.61 6.55
CA ARG A 125 14.18 2.97 6.20
C ARG A 125 14.38 3.14 4.69
N LEU A 126 14.87 2.11 4.01
CA LEU A 126 15.01 2.12 2.55
C LEU A 126 13.65 2.20 1.86
N LYS A 127 12.69 1.36 2.26
CA LYS A 127 11.31 1.40 1.74
C LYS A 127 10.67 2.78 1.94
N LEU A 128 10.87 3.37 3.12
CA LEU A 128 10.34 4.70 3.42
C LEU A 128 10.92 5.76 2.47
N LYS A 129 12.25 5.76 2.27
CA LYS A 129 12.92 6.68 1.33
C LYS A 129 12.44 6.50 -0.11
N ILE A 130 12.23 5.25 -0.54
CA ILE A 130 11.67 4.97 -1.87
C ILE A 130 10.28 5.60 -1.99
N HIS A 131 9.42 5.40 -0.99
CA HIS A 131 8.08 5.96 -1.00
C HIS A 131 8.08 7.50 -1.01
N GLU A 132 8.92 8.14 -0.20
CA GLU A 132 9.10 9.60 -0.19
C GLU A 132 9.56 10.11 -1.56
N SER A 133 10.62 9.53 -2.12
CA SER A 133 11.15 9.94 -3.43
C SER A 133 10.14 9.72 -4.56
N ALA A 134 9.38 8.63 -4.53
CA ALA A 134 8.33 8.36 -5.51
C ALA A 134 7.17 9.36 -5.39
N SER A 135 6.81 9.75 -4.17
CA SER A 135 5.78 10.78 -3.93
C SER A 135 6.22 12.17 -4.43
N ASP A 136 7.49 12.50 -4.23
CA ASP A 136 8.07 13.75 -4.72
C ASP A 136 8.10 13.79 -6.25
N VAL A 137 8.55 12.72 -6.92
CA VAL A 137 8.55 12.61 -8.39
C VAL A 137 7.13 12.71 -8.92
N LEU A 138 6.18 11.97 -8.34
CA LEU A 138 4.77 12.03 -8.75
C LEU A 138 4.18 13.45 -8.61
N SER A 139 4.53 14.15 -7.54
CA SER A 139 4.07 15.52 -7.29
C SER A 139 4.66 16.50 -8.31
N GLN A 140 5.93 16.32 -8.69
CA GLN A 140 6.59 17.12 -9.73
C GLN A 140 5.98 16.84 -11.11
N ASP A 141 5.77 15.58 -11.47
CA ASP A 141 5.17 15.16 -12.73
C ASP A 141 3.74 15.69 -12.86
N LYS A 142 2.94 15.61 -11.80
CA LYS A 142 1.59 16.19 -11.78
C LYS A 142 1.62 17.68 -12.12
N VAL A 143 2.54 18.45 -11.55
CA VAL A 143 2.66 19.89 -11.85
C VAL A 143 3.15 20.09 -13.29
N GLY A 144 4.10 19.28 -13.76
CA GLY A 144 4.61 19.31 -15.13
C GLY A 144 3.50 19.07 -16.16
N LEU A 145 2.74 18.00 -15.98
CA LEU A 145 1.61 17.63 -16.84
C LEU A 145 0.51 18.69 -16.83
N LEU A 146 0.19 19.27 -15.66
CA LEU A 146 -0.80 20.37 -15.58
C LEU A 146 -0.34 21.63 -16.32
N ARG A 147 0.96 21.97 -16.23
CA ARG A 147 1.53 23.09 -16.99
C ARG A 147 1.47 22.82 -18.49
N GLU A 148 1.84 21.62 -18.92
CA GLU A 148 1.80 21.23 -20.31
C GLU A 148 0.36 21.22 -20.86
N LEU A 149 -0.59 20.68 -20.10
CA LEU A 149 -2.01 20.70 -20.44
C LEU A 149 -2.53 22.13 -20.60
N CYS A 150 -2.18 23.04 -19.68
CA CYS A 150 -2.56 24.45 -19.77
C CYS A 150 -1.93 25.13 -21.00
N HIS A 151 -0.68 24.82 -21.30
CA HIS A 151 0.01 25.37 -22.47
C HIS A 151 -0.61 24.88 -23.79
N ARG A 152 -0.91 23.58 -23.88
CA ARG A 152 -1.56 22.97 -25.04
C ARG A 152 -3.00 23.45 -25.20
N SER A 153 -3.77 23.56 -24.11
CA SER A 153 -5.16 24.03 -24.16
C SER A 153 -5.27 25.49 -24.63
N ARG A 154 -4.30 26.35 -24.26
CA ARG A 154 -4.22 27.74 -24.76
C ARG A 154 -3.82 27.84 -26.23
N ARG A 155 -3.14 26.83 -26.77
CA ARG A 155 -2.72 26.75 -28.18
C ARG A 155 -3.66 25.93 -29.06
N GLY A 156 -4.65 25.27 -28.45
CA GLY A 156 -5.66 24.49 -29.16
C GLY A 156 -6.55 25.40 -29.99
N LEU A 157 -6.60 25.16 -31.30
CA LEU A 157 -7.66 25.67 -32.16
C LEU A 157 -8.89 24.78 -31.94
N ARG A 158 -10.05 25.40 -31.70
CA ARG A 158 -11.34 24.68 -31.68
C ARG A 158 -11.58 24.12 -33.09
N VAL A 159 -11.37 22.83 -33.28
CA VAL A 159 -11.82 22.13 -34.47
C VAL A 159 -13.33 21.94 -34.32
N VAL A 160 -14.11 22.83 -34.90
CA VAL A 160 -15.52 22.54 -35.19
C VAL A 160 -15.49 21.57 -36.35
N SER A 161 -15.73 20.29 -36.09
CA SER A 161 -16.01 19.34 -37.16
C SER A 161 -17.28 19.83 -37.85
N HIS A 162 -17.13 20.44 -39.01
CA HIS A 162 -18.23 20.52 -39.96
C HIS A 162 -18.53 19.08 -40.37
N VAL A 163 -19.55 18.49 -39.73
CA VAL A 163 -20.27 17.39 -40.35
C VAL A 163 -20.92 18.02 -41.57
N GLU A 164 -20.32 17.80 -42.74
CA GLU A 164 -20.93 18.15 -44.01
C GLU A 164 -22.20 17.31 -44.19
N GLU A 165 -23.31 17.80 -43.67
CA GLU A 165 -24.60 17.49 -44.26
C GLU A 165 -24.75 18.33 -45.52
N ASN A 166 -24.30 17.75 -46.63
CA ASN A 166 -24.85 18.07 -47.94
C ASN A 166 -26.38 17.96 -47.85
N LYS A 167 -27.09 19.10 -47.96
CA LYS A 167 -28.37 19.25 -48.68
C LYS A 167 -28.80 20.72 -48.66
N LYS A 168 -28.66 21.35 -49.84
CA LYS A 168 -29.33 22.58 -50.32
C LYS A 168 -29.91 23.54 -49.25
N ALA A 169 -29.40 24.77 -49.28
CA ALA A 169 -29.89 26.00 -48.63
C ALA A 169 -29.69 26.06 -47.10
N GLY A 170 -28.50 26.54 -46.72
CA GLY A 170 -28.01 26.59 -45.34
C GLY A 170 -28.47 27.81 -44.53
N GLN A 171 -29.25 27.54 -43.50
CA GLN A 171 -29.29 28.28 -42.24
C GLN A 171 -29.67 27.28 -41.15
N ILE A 172 -28.70 26.86 -40.34
CA ILE A 172 -28.97 26.12 -39.11
C ILE A 172 -28.31 26.90 -37.98
N SER A 173 -29.17 27.63 -37.27
CA SER A 173 -28.88 28.24 -35.98
C SER A 173 -28.63 27.15 -34.94
N ILE A 174 -27.38 26.99 -34.51
CA ILE A 174 -27.04 26.18 -33.34
C ILE A 174 -26.72 27.14 -32.19
N SER A 175 -27.77 27.49 -31.45
CA SER A 175 -27.67 28.15 -30.15
C SER A 175 -27.21 27.11 -29.13
N THR A 176 -25.95 27.17 -28.72
CA THR A 176 -25.50 26.46 -27.50
C THR A 176 -24.78 27.43 -26.58
N ASN A 177 -25.57 27.99 -25.67
CA ASN A 177 -25.09 28.64 -24.46
C ASN A 177 -24.43 27.58 -23.58
N ILE A 178 -23.12 27.68 -23.40
CA ILE A 178 -22.44 27.00 -22.28
C ILE A 178 -21.81 28.10 -21.43
N SER A 179 -22.38 28.25 -20.25
CA SER A 179 -22.09 29.21 -19.19
C SER A 179 -20.62 29.17 -18.76
N ASN A 180 -19.85 30.11 -19.30
CA ASN A 180 -18.44 30.33 -18.99
C ASN A 180 -18.21 31.04 -17.63
N THR A 181 -19.10 30.81 -16.65
CA THR A 181 -19.15 31.57 -15.38
C THR A 181 -18.51 30.82 -14.22
N GLU A 182 -18.50 29.48 -14.20
CA GLU A 182 -17.96 28.70 -13.07
C GLU A 182 -16.44 28.55 -13.13
N SER A 183 -15.86 28.32 -14.31
CA SER A 183 -14.40 28.24 -14.45
C SER A 183 -13.71 29.54 -14.04
N ARG A 184 -14.32 30.70 -14.34
CA ARG A 184 -13.74 32.01 -14.01
C ARG A 184 -13.70 32.29 -12.50
N ARG A 185 -14.67 31.77 -11.72
CA ARG A 185 -14.72 31.90 -10.26
C ARG A 185 -13.59 31.11 -9.57
N VAL A 186 -13.35 29.87 -10.02
CA VAL A 186 -12.30 29.01 -9.42
C VAL A 186 -10.90 29.58 -9.67
N TYR A 187 -10.64 30.13 -10.87
CA TYR A 187 -9.35 30.79 -11.16
C TYR A 187 -9.16 32.11 -10.39
N THR A 188 -10.22 32.86 -10.10
CA THR A 188 -10.12 34.09 -9.29
C THR A 188 -9.91 33.80 -7.80
N GLU A 189 -10.58 32.78 -7.25
CA GLU A 189 -10.40 32.40 -5.84
C GLU A 189 -9.02 31.80 -5.57
N PHE A 190 -8.51 30.96 -6.47
CA PHE A 190 -7.17 30.37 -6.32
C PHE A 190 -6.07 31.44 -6.38
N ASN A 191 -6.19 32.42 -7.29
CA ASN A 191 -5.26 33.55 -7.38
C ASN A 191 -5.37 34.51 -6.16
N ALA A 192 -6.57 34.71 -5.61
CA ALA A 192 -6.77 35.49 -4.39
C ALA A 192 -6.16 34.78 -3.16
N MET A 193 -6.25 33.45 -3.08
CA MET A 193 -5.65 32.64 -2.01
C MET A 193 -4.12 32.64 -2.06
N ALA A 194 -3.54 32.56 -3.27
CA ALA A 194 -2.09 32.65 -3.47
C ALA A 194 -1.53 34.03 -3.09
N LYS A 195 -2.24 35.12 -3.42
CA LYS A 195 -1.85 36.49 -3.00
C LYS A 195 -1.97 36.70 -1.48
N ARG A 196 -2.95 36.10 -0.81
CA ARG A 196 -3.09 36.17 0.66
C ARG A 196 -1.95 35.45 1.40
N ARG A 197 -1.45 34.32 0.86
CA ARG A 197 -0.27 33.62 1.41
C ARG A 197 1.03 34.42 1.20
N SER A 198 1.22 35.07 0.04
CA SER A 198 2.41 35.91 -0.23
C SER A 198 2.47 37.18 0.64
N LYS A 199 1.32 37.75 1.03
CA LYS A 199 1.27 38.96 1.88
C LYS A 199 1.56 38.65 3.35
N ARG A 200 1.17 37.47 3.85
CA ARG A 200 1.51 37.02 5.22
C ARG A 200 3.01 36.75 5.40
N HIS A 201 3.66 36.20 4.37
CA HIS A 201 5.10 35.93 4.45
C HIS A 201 5.96 37.20 4.46
N ARG A 202 5.48 38.30 3.87
CA ARG A 202 6.18 39.60 3.89
C ARG A 202 6.00 40.37 5.19
N HIS A 203 4.86 40.24 5.87
CA HIS A 203 4.67 40.84 7.21
C HIS A 203 5.45 40.13 8.32
N ALA A 204 5.74 38.83 8.17
CA ALA A 204 6.58 38.10 9.12
C ALA A 204 8.07 38.49 9.06
N LEU A 205 8.50 39.18 7.99
CA LEU A 205 9.89 39.63 7.78
C LEU A 205 10.08 41.14 7.99
N SER A 206 9.04 41.87 8.42
CA SER A 206 9.11 43.33 8.69
C SER A 206 8.86 43.71 10.14
N MET A 207 9.00 42.78 11.10
CA MET A 207 8.99 43.15 12.51
C MET A 207 10.37 43.71 12.89
N PRO A 208 10.45 44.95 13.40
CA PRO A 208 11.71 45.51 13.85
C PRO A 208 12.16 44.75 15.09
N ILE A 209 13.36 44.18 15.00
CA ILE A 209 14.09 43.62 16.13
C ILE A 209 14.34 44.79 17.08
N ARG A 210 13.77 44.72 18.29
CA ARG A 210 14.06 45.62 19.39
C ARG A 210 14.63 44.82 20.55
#